data_AF-A0A6C0ESG7-F1
#
_entry.id   AF-A0A6C0ESG7-F1
#
_cell.length_a   1.000
_cell.length_b   1.000
_cell.length_c   1.000
_cell.angle_alpha   90.00
_cell.angle_beta   90.00
_cell.angle_gamma   90.00
#
_symmetry.space_group_name_H-M   'P 1'
#
loop_
_entity.id
_entity.type
_entity.pdbx_description
1 polymer ?
#
loop_
_entity_poly.entity_id
_entity_poly.type
_entity_poly.pdbx_seq_one_letter_code
_entity_poly.pdbx_strand_id
1 'polypeptide(L)'
;MAIHRFKCSESLNKEIMEFSEIHKFDTKDNLIEQFDSWTISKKELIDKESMFLENNDYDTDINVKIFKSIKYYYIKKFLKNEKREKKEKKKPTMLSFTIRKNIQDDLDSNFEKNRSFKPADSYKLFIETNKIEDNAYIKKCYKNHYYQIKNKKYYNE
;
A
#
# COMPACT_ATOMS: atom_id res chain seq x y z
N MET A 1 19.12 -18.16 2.14
CA MET A 1 18.67 -16.75 2.35
C MET A 1 17.21 -16.83 2.76
N ALA A 2 16.82 -16.25 3.89
CA ALA A 2 15.44 -16.32 4.33
C ALA A 2 14.51 -15.55 3.37
N ILE A 3 13.44 -16.19 2.90
CA ILE A 3 12.43 -15.50 2.09
C ILE A 3 11.52 -14.71 3.02
N HIS A 4 11.55 -13.38 2.93
CA HIS A 4 10.61 -12.53 3.69
C HIS A 4 9.27 -12.31 2.96
N ARG A 5 9.24 -12.53 1.64
CA ARG A 5 8.05 -12.33 0.81
C ARG A 5 7.88 -13.48 -0.17
N PHE A 6 6.78 -14.21 0.00
CA PHE A 6 6.35 -15.26 -0.92
C PHE A 6 6.12 -14.71 -2.34
N LYS A 7 6.69 -15.40 -3.33
CA LYS A 7 6.43 -15.22 -4.75
C LYS A 7 6.35 -16.62 -5.36
N CYS A 8 5.19 -17.00 -5.89
CA CYS A 8 5.05 -18.27 -6.61
C CYS A 8 6.00 -18.33 -7.80
N SER A 9 6.50 -19.52 -8.11
CA SER A 9 7.05 -19.84 -9.42
C SER A 9 6.09 -19.48 -10.56
N GLU A 10 6.67 -19.19 -11.73
CA GLU A 10 5.92 -18.76 -12.90
C GLU A 10 4.94 -19.84 -13.40
N SER A 11 5.34 -21.10 -13.32
CA SER A 11 4.51 -22.27 -13.66
C SER A 11 3.27 -22.36 -12.77
N LEU A 12 3.46 -22.34 -11.45
CA LEU A 12 2.36 -22.39 -10.49
C LEU A 12 1.46 -21.15 -10.62
N ASN A 13 2.04 -19.97 -10.85
CA ASN A 13 1.28 -18.74 -11.01
C ASN A 13 0.38 -18.76 -12.26
N LYS A 14 0.84 -19.36 -13.37
CA LYS A 14 0.03 -19.53 -14.58
C LYS A 14 -1.18 -20.41 -14.33
N GLU A 15 -0.98 -21.55 -13.67
CA GLU A 15 -2.05 -22.48 -13.29
C GLU A 15 -3.08 -21.84 -12.35
N ILE A 16 -2.61 -21.04 -11.38
CA ILE A 16 -3.46 -20.26 -10.48
C ILE A 16 -4.31 -19.26 -11.26
N MET A 17 -3.73 -18.59 -12.26
CA MET A 17 -4.43 -17.64 -13.11
C MET A 17 -5.51 -18.32 -13.96
N GLU A 18 -5.19 -19.45 -14.59
CA GLU A 18 -6.13 -20.24 -15.39
C GLU A 18 -7.31 -20.73 -14.55
N PHE A 19 -7.03 -21.32 -13.38
CA PHE A 19 -8.06 -21.72 -12.42
C PHE A 19 -8.95 -20.53 -12.01
N SER A 20 -8.33 -19.40 -11.67
CA SER A 20 -9.08 -18.22 -11.24
C SER A 20 -10.01 -17.66 -12.31
N GLU A 21 -9.61 -17.74 -13.59
CA GLU A 21 -10.40 -17.24 -14.72
C GLU A 21 -11.62 -18.11 -14.99
N ILE A 22 -11.49 -19.43 -14.85
CA ILE A 22 -12.58 -20.40 -15.01
C ILE A 22 -13.61 -20.21 -13.90
N HIS A 23 -13.15 -20.10 -12.65
CA HIS A 23 -14.02 -20.09 -11.46
C HIS A 23 -14.38 -18.68 -10.96
N LYS A 24 -14.14 -17.63 -11.76
CA LYS A 24 -14.37 -16.23 -11.32
C LYS A 24 -15.82 -15.87 -11.00
N PHE A 25 -16.77 -16.62 -11.53
CA PHE A 25 -18.21 -16.43 -11.30
C PHE A 25 -18.82 -17.51 -10.41
N ASP A 26 -18.00 -18.40 -9.87
CA ASP A 26 -18.47 -19.49 -9.03
C ASP A 26 -18.97 -18.98 -7.68
N THR A 27 -19.90 -19.73 -7.10
CA THR A 27 -20.28 -19.54 -5.71
C THR A 27 -19.13 -19.94 -4.80
N LYS A 28 -19.15 -19.43 -3.56
CA LYS A 28 -18.10 -19.72 -2.57
C LYS A 28 -17.92 -21.23 -2.35
N ASP A 29 -19.01 -21.97 -2.30
CA ASP A 29 -19.00 -23.39 -1.98
C ASP A 29 -18.42 -24.20 -3.15
N ASN A 30 -18.84 -23.90 -4.39
CA ASN A 30 -18.26 -24.51 -5.60
C ASN A 30 -16.76 -24.20 -5.73
N LEU A 31 -16.35 -22.97 -5.42
CA LEU A 31 -14.94 -22.58 -5.47
C LEU A 31 -14.07 -23.40 -4.51
N ILE A 32 -14.59 -23.77 -3.33
CA ILE A 32 -13.86 -24.59 -2.36
C ILE A 32 -13.74 -26.03 -2.89
N GLU A 33 -14.84 -26.63 -3.35
CA GLU A 33 -14.83 -28.00 -3.89
C GLU A 33 -13.90 -28.14 -5.12
N GLN A 34 -13.95 -27.17 -6.02
CA GLN A 34 -13.09 -27.13 -7.20
C GLN A 34 -11.63 -26.87 -6.83
N PHE A 35 -11.37 -26.07 -5.79
CA PHE A 35 -10.01 -25.83 -5.30
C PHE A 35 -9.41 -27.10 -4.70
N ASP A 36 -10.17 -27.85 -3.90
CA ASP A 36 -9.71 -29.13 -3.33
C ASP A 36 -9.38 -30.14 -4.45
N SER A 37 -10.22 -30.22 -5.48
CA SER A 37 -9.95 -31.08 -6.65
C SER A 37 -8.72 -30.61 -7.45
N TRP A 38 -8.56 -29.30 -7.64
CA TRP A 38 -7.45 -28.71 -8.38
C TRP A 38 -6.12 -28.88 -7.65
N THR A 39 -6.09 -28.70 -6.32
CA THR A 39 -4.87 -28.91 -5.51
C THR A 39 -4.38 -30.35 -5.58
N ILE A 40 -5.29 -31.34 -5.65
CA ILE A 40 -4.93 -32.75 -5.87
C ILE A 40 -4.30 -32.93 -7.25
N SER A 41 -4.91 -32.35 -8.30
CA SER A 41 -4.40 -32.43 -9.68
C SER A 41 -3.04 -31.77 -9.86
N LYS A 42 -2.78 -30.66 -9.16
CA LYS A 42 -1.53 -29.88 -9.25
C LYS A 42 -0.57 -30.13 -8.09
N LYS A 43 -0.79 -31.22 -7.34
CA LYS A 43 -0.02 -31.56 -6.13
C LYS A 43 1.49 -31.53 -6.35
N GLU A 44 1.98 -32.09 -7.45
CA GLU A 44 3.42 -32.09 -7.73
C GLU A 44 4.03 -30.69 -7.84
N LEU A 45 3.31 -29.72 -8.40
CA LEU A 45 3.77 -28.35 -8.52
C LEU A 45 3.74 -27.64 -7.16
N ILE A 46 2.68 -27.88 -6.38
CA ILE A 46 2.52 -27.31 -5.04
C ILE A 46 3.59 -27.87 -4.09
N ASP A 47 3.86 -29.19 -4.13
CA ASP A 47 4.84 -29.86 -3.29
C ASP A 47 6.26 -29.37 -3.61
N LYS A 48 6.61 -29.21 -4.90
CA LYS A 48 7.90 -28.62 -5.31
C LYS A 48 8.08 -27.21 -4.76
N GLU A 49 7.03 -26.40 -4.79
CA GLU A 49 7.07 -25.04 -4.26
C GLU A 49 7.13 -25.05 -2.72
N SER A 50 6.41 -25.94 -2.04
CA SER A 50 6.48 -26.11 -0.58
C SER A 50 7.89 -26.48 -0.13
N MET A 51 8.52 -27.44 -0.80
CA MET A 51 9.91 -27.83 -0.53
C MET A 51 10.88 -26.66 -0.73
N PHE A 52 10.68 -25.86 -1.78
CA PHE A 52 11.50 -24.66 -2.00
C PHE A 52 11.34 -23.63 -0.87
N LEU A 53 10.12 -23.43 -0.39
CA LEU A 53 9.82 -22.50 0.70
C LEU A 53 10.39 -22.97 2.04
N GLU A 54 10.22 -24.24 2.38
CA GLU A 54 10.78 -24.86 3.57
C GLU A 54 12.31 -24.76 3.59
N ASN A 55 12.96 -25.05 2.45
CA ASN A 55 14.42 -24.90 2.29
C ASN A 55 14.92 -23.45 2.43
N ASN A 56 14.03 -22.46 2.40
CA ASN A 56 14.35 -21.04 2.56
C ASN A 56 13.68 -20.42 3.81
N ASP A 57 13.41 -21.25 4.83
CA ASP A 57 12.88 -20.86 6.14
C ASP A 57 11.54 -20.11 6.06
N TYR A 58 10.64 -20.52 5.16
CA TYR A 58 9.34 -19.89 4.96
C TYR A 58 8.19 -20.71 5.56
N ASP A 59 7.81 -20.40 6.80
CA ASP A 59 6.85 -21.15 7.64
C ASP A 59 5.35 -20.96 7.30
N THR A 60 4.99 -20.59 6.06
CA THR A 60 3.57 -20.41 5.72
C THR A 60 3.04 -21.50 4.82
N ASP A 61 1.90 -22.08 5.20
CA ASP A 61 1.15 -23.01 4.37
C ASP A 61 0.82 -22.39 2.99
N ILE A 62 1.39 -23.01 1.96
CA ILE A 62 1.26 -22.60 0.58
C ILE A 62 -0.19 -22.70 0.09
N ASN A 63 -0.97 -23.69 0.53
CA ASN A 63 -2.36 -23.88 0.10
C ASN A 63 -3.22 -22.70 0.54
N VAL A 64 -3.05 -22.26 1.80
CA VAL A 64 -3.73 -21.07 2.33
C VAL A 64 -3.36 -19.81 1.53
N LYS A 65 -2.10 -19.68 1.11
CA LYS A 65 -1.64 -18.56 0.28
C LYS A 65 -2.20 -18.59 -1.13
N ILE A 66 -2.25 -19.75 -1.75
CA ILE A 66 -2.80 -19.93 -3.09
C ILE A 66 -4.30 -19.61 -3.06
N PHE A 67 -5.05 -20.19 -2.13
CA PHE A 67 -6.50 -19.95 -2.01
C PHE A 67 -6.82 -18.47 -1.78
N LYS A 68 -6.09 -17.81 -0.86
CA LYS A 68 -6.19 -16.35 -0.67
C LYS A 68 -5.87 -15.60 -1.95
N SER A 69 -4.90 -16.07 -2.73
CA SER A 69 -4.53 -15.40 -3.97
C SER A 69 -5.63 -15.46 -5.02
N ILE A 70 -6.17 -16.65 -5.27
CA ILE A 70 -7.33 -16.87 -6.15
C ILE A 70 -8.50 -15.98 -5.72
N LYS A 71 -8.93 -16.12 -4.46
CA LYS A 71 -10.13 -15.44 -3.95
C LYS A 71 -10.00 -13.91 -3.94
N TYR A 72 -8.89 -13.38 -3.43
CA TYR A 72 -8.76 -11.94 -3.20
C TYR A 72 -8.12 -11.20 -4.37
N TYR A 73 -7.06 -11.73 -4.96
CA TYR A 73 -6.30 -11.04 -6.00
C TYR A 73 -6.84 -11.29 -7.40
N TYR A 74 -7.33 -12.49 -7.69
CA TYR A 74 -7.84 -12.80 -9.02
C TYR A 74 -9.34 -12.59 -9.09
N ILE A 75 -10.15 -13.19 -8.21
CA ILE A 75 -11.61 -13.08 -8.31
C ILE A 75 -12.12 -11.73 -7.78
N LYS A 76 -11.94 -11.44 -6.49
CA LYS A 76 -12.53 -10.25 -5.85
C LYS A 76 -12.00 -8.94 -6.44
N LYS A 77 -10.71 -8.86 -6.73
CA LYS A 77 -10.10 -7.65 -7.28
C LYS A 77 -10.49 -7.45 -8.75
N PHE A 78 -10.61 -8.52 -9.55
CA PHE A 78 -11.12 -8.43 -10.91
C PHE A 78 -12.55 -7.87 -10.92
N LEU A 79 -13.47 -8.50 -10.16
CA LEU A 79 -14.87 -8.05 -10.05
C LEU A 79 -14.99 -6.60 -9.55
N LYS A 80 -14.09 -6.18 -8.65
CA LYS A 80 -14.05 -4.80 -8.14
C LYS A 80 -13.50 -3.80 -9.16
N ASN A 81 -12.56 -4.20 -10.00
CA ASN A 81 -11.95 -3.35 -11.01
C ASN A 81 -12.82 -3.24 -12.26
N GLU A 82 -13.51 -4.30 -12.66
CA GLU A 82 -14.47 -4.29 -13.76
C GLU A 82 -15.64 -3.32 -13.48
N LYS A 83 -16.13 -3.29 -12.23
CA LYS A 83 -17.18 -2.35 -11.79
C LYS A 83 -16.72 -0.91 -11.63
N ARG A 84 -15.42 -0.61 -11.79
CA ARG A 84 -14.88 0.73 -11.62
C ARG A 84 -14.42 1.25 -12.96
N GLU A 85 -15.15 2.23 -13.49
CA GLU A 85 -14.60 3.10 -14.51
C GLU A 85 -13.24 3.63 -14.04
N LYS A 86 -12.25 3.60 -14.93
CA LYS A 86 -10.92 4.15 -14.65
C LYS A 86 -11.08 5.64 -14.38
N LYS A 87 -11.23 6.02 -13.10
CA LYS A 87 -11.19 7.42 -12.69
C LYS A 87 -9.90 8.02 -13.20
N GLU A 88 -10.01 9.09 -13.99
CA GLU A 88 -8.86 9.87 -14.39
C GLU A 88 -8.06 10.22 -13.13
N LYS A 89 -6.77 9.84 -13.13
CA LYS A 89 -5.88 10.20 -12.05
C LYS A 89 -5.81 11.73 -12.06
N LYS A 90 -6.41 12.37 -11.05
CA LYS A 90 -6.24 13.82 -10.86
C LYS A 90 -4.74 14.09 -10.84
N LYS A 91 -4.27 14.97 -11.74
CA LYS A 91 -2.89 15.42 -11.73
C LYS A 91 -2.59 15.93 -10.31
N PRO A 92 -1.45 15.56 -9.71
CA PRO A 92 -1.13 16.03 -8.37
C PRO A 92 -1.11 17.56 -8.42
N THR A 93 -1.98 18.19 -7.62
CA THR A 93 -1.95 19.65 -7.42
C THR A 93 -0.62 19.97 -6.75
N MET A 94 0.34 20.44 -7.54
CA MET A 94 1.64 20.89 -7.06
C MET A 94 1.45 22.25 -6.38
N LEU A 95 1.76 22.33 -5.08
CA LEU A 95 1.93 23.63 -4.43
C LEU A 95 3.05 24.40 -5.14
N SER A 96 2.90 25.71 -5.28
CA SER A 96 3.96 26.53 -5.84
C SER A 96 5.25 26.36 -5.03
N PHE A 97 6.39 26.49 -5.70
CA PHE A 97 7.70 26.42 -5.05
C PHE A 97 7.82 27.46 -3.93
N THR A 98 7.35 28.69 -4.18
CA THR A 98 7.35 29.80 -3.22
C THR A 98 6.60 29.44 -1.93
N ILE A 99 5.39 28.88 -2.03
CA ILE A 99 4.62 28.49 -0.84
C ILE A 99 5.36 27.39 -0.07
N ARG A 100 5.92 26.39 -0.77
CA ARG A 100 6.70 25.32 -0.10
C ARG A 100 7.91 25.86 0.65
N LYS A 101 8.64 26.81 0.06
CA LYS A 101 9.78 27.46 0.71
C LYS A 101 9.34 28.26 1.95
N ASN A 102 8.29 29.07 1.82
CA ASN A 102 7.78 29.86 2.95
C ASN A 102 7.30 28.96 4.11
N ILE A 103 6.69 27.80 3.81
CA ILE A 103 6.31 26.81 4.84
C ILE A 103 7.54 26.32 5.60
N GLN A 104 8.63 26.01 4.88
CA GLN A 104 9.86 25.52 5.50
C GLN A 104 10.49 26.60 6.38
N ASP A 105 10.65 27.81 5.85
CA ASP A 105 11.27 28.95 6.56
C ASP A 105 10.49 29.31 7.84
N ASP A 106 9.15 29.31 7.78
CA ASP A 106 8.29 29.55 8.94
C ASP A 106 8.43 28.44 10.00
N LEU A 107 8.41 27.17 9.58
CA LEU A 107 8.56 26.05 10.50
C LEU A 107 9.93 26.04 11.18
N ASP A 108 11.00 26.25 10.42
CA ASP A 108 12.37 26.30 10.99
C ASP A 108 12.49 27.43 12.01
N SER A 109 12.00 28.63 11.68
CA SER A 109 11.95 29.77 12.61
C SER A 109 11.14 29.47 13.88
N ASN A 110 10.00 28.78 13.75
CA ASN A 110 9.16 28.42 14.89
C ASN A 110 9.80 27.32 15.76
N PHE A 111 10.49 26.35 15.16
CA PHE A 111 11.26 25.33 15.89
C PHE A 111 12.46 25.93 16.64
N GLU A 112 13.11 26.96 16.09
CA GLU A 112 14.18 27.69 16.79
C GLU A 112 13.65 28.46 18.01
N LYS A 113 12.50 29.12 17.87
CA LYS A 113 11.87 29.90 18.96
C LYS A 113 11.25 29.03 20.05
N ASN A 114 10.52 27.98 19.67
CA ASN A 114 9.83 27.10 20.59
C ASN A 114 9.71 25.70 19.98
N ARG A 115 10.49 24.74 20.46
CA ARG A 115 10.50 23.37 19.91
C ARG A 115 9.19 22.59 20.12
N SER A 116 8.32 23.02 21.03
CA SER A 116 7.06 22.34 21.40
C SER A 116 5.80 23.08 20.92
N PHE A 117 5.92 23.96 19.92
CA PHE A 117 4.77 24.68 19.38
C PHE A 117 3.75 23.75 18.71
N LYS A 118 2.48 24.17 18.75
CA LYS A 118 1.36 23.45 18.13
C LYS A 118 1.24 23.85 16.66
N PRO A 119 1.36 22.91 15.71
CA PRO A 119 1.36 23.22 14.28
C PRO A 119 0.02 23.78 13.78
N ALA A 120 -1.08 23.56 14.51
CA ALA A 120 -2.38 24.11 14.15
C ALA A 120 -2.45 25.63 14.33
N ASP A 121 -1.84 26.15 15.39
CA ASP A 121 -1.87 27.59 15.70
C ASP A 121 -0.85 28.33 14.82
N SER A 122 0.33 27.73 14.66
CA SER A 122 1.37 28.20 13.73
C SER A 122 0.88 28.28 12.28
N TYR A 123 0.09 27.29 11.85
CA TYR A 123 -0.51 27.32 10.51
C TYR A 123 -1.46 28.50 10.34
N LYS A 124 -2.31 28.82 11.32
CA LYS A 124 -3.21 29.98 11.24
C LYS A 124 -2.41 31.28 11.06
N LEU A 125 -1.38 31.46 11.90
CA LEU A 125 -0.49 32.61 11.83
C LEU A 125 0.24 32.69 10.48
N PHE A 126 0.70 31.55 9.95
CA PHE A 126 1.36 31.47 8.65
C PHE A 126 0.45 31.95 7.51
N ILE A 127 -0.81 31.49 7.50
CA ILE A 127 -1.81 31.86 6.48
C ILE A 127 -2.15 33.36 6.56
N GLU A 128 -2.35 33.88 7.78
CA GLU A 128 -2.62 35.30 8.02
C GLU A 128 -1.43 36.19 7.61
N THR A 129 -0.22 35.84 8.02
CA THR A 129 1.01 36.61 7.75
C THR A 129 1.35 36.67 6.26
N ASN A 130 1.21 35.54 5.56
CA ASN A 130 1.53 35.44 4.14
C ASN A 130 0.35 35.83 3.23
N LYS A 131 -0.82 36.18 3.80
CA LYS A 131 -2.07 36.47 3.06
C LYS A 131 -2.43 35.37 2.06
N ILE A 132 -2.24 34.12 2.48
CA ILE A 132 -2.54 32.93 1.68
C ILE A 132 -4.01 32.54 1.94
N GLU A 133 -4.69 31.96 0.95
CA GLU A 133 -6.02 31.41 1.17
C GLU A 133 -5.94 30.06 1.92
N ASP A 134 -6.78 29.85 2.93
CA ASP A 134 -6.79 28.57 3.65
C ASP A 134 -7.19 27.43 2.70
N ASN A 135 -6.28 26.48 2.54
CA ASN A 135 -6.44 25.38 1.60
C ASN A 135 -6.00 24.07 2.27
N ALA A 136 -6.85 23.04 2.15
CA ALA A 136 -6.59 21.71 2.70
C ALA A 136 -5.24 21.11 2.27
N TYR A 137 -4.79 21.41 1.04
CA TYR A 137 -3.47 20.96 0.54
C TYR A 137 -2.31 21.67 1.22
N ILE A 138 -2.42 22.98 1.47
CA ILE A 138 -1.38 23.77 2.16
C ILE A 138 -1.31 23.31 3.62
N LYS A 139 -2.46 23.17 4.29
CA LYS A 139 -2.54 22.62 5.65
C LYS A 139 -1.90 21.24 5.77
N LYS A 140 -2.16 20.35 4.82
CA LYS A 140 -1.56 19.02 4.76
C LYS A 140 -0.04 19.11 4.56
N CYS A 141 0.41 19.94 3.63
CA CYS A 141 1.84 20.13 3.33
C CYS A 141 2.59 20.69 4.56
N TYR A 142 2.02 21.68 5.23
CA TYR A 142 2.56 22.32 6.43
C TYR A 142 2.73 21.30 7.56
N LYS A 143 1.67 20.54 7.88
CA LYS A 143 1.73 19.48 8.90
C LYS A 143 2.77 18.40 8.55
N ASN A 144 2.83 17.98 7.29
CA ASN A 144 3.81 16.98 6.85
C ASN A 144 5.24 17.47 7.06
N HIS A 145 5.55 18.72 6.70
CA HIS A 145 6.87 19.31 6.94
C HIS A 145 7.18 19.42 8.45
N TYR A 146 6.22 19.86 9.26
CA TYR A 146 6.37 19.92 10.72
C TYR A 146 6.79 18.57 11.30
N TYR A 147 6.09 17.48 10.95
CA TYR A 147 6.43 16.15 11.47
C TYR A 147 7.74 15.60 10.92
N GLN A 148 8.12 15.95 9.69
CA GLN A 148 9.44 15.59 9.16
C GLN A 148 10.57 16.29 9.92
N ILE A 149 10.43 17.60 10.17
CA ILE A 149 11.41 18.37 10.94
C ILE A 149 11.47 17.85 12.38
N LYS A 150 10.32 17.63 13.01
CA LYS A 150 10.24 17.05 14.36
C LYS A 150 10.92 15.69 14.40
N ASN A 151 10.62 14.79 13.48
CA ASN A 151 11.24 13.46 13.53
C ASN A 151 12.75 13.50 13.28
N LYS A 152 13.22 14.34 12.34
CA LYS A 152 14.65 14.51 12.06
C LYS A 152 15.42 15.15 13.22
N LYS A 153 14.85 16.15 13.88
CA LYS A 153 15.52 16.89 14.97
C LYS A 153 15.42 16.19 16.34
N TYR A 154 14.53 15.21 16.51
CA TYR A 154 14.31 14.55 17.81
C TYR A 154 14.69 13.06 17.87
N TYR A 155 14.87 12.36 16.74
CA TYR A 155 15.22 10.93 16.72
C TYR A 155 16.58 10.63 16.06
N ASN A 156 17.31 11.66 15.65
CA ASN A 156 18.68 11.53 15.12
C ASN A 156 19.74 12.18 16.05
N GLU A 157 19.38 12.53 17.29
CA GLU A 157 20.31 12.71 18.41
C GLU A 157 20.27 11.45 19.27
#